data_AF-A0A8F8FH78-F1
#
_entry.id   AF-A0A8F8FH78-F1
#
_cell.length_a   1.000
_cell.length_b   1.000
_cell.length_c   1.000
_cell.angle_alpha   90.00
_cell.angle_beta   90.00
_cell.angle_gamma   90.00
#
_symmetry.space_group_name_H-M   'P 1'
#
loop_
_entity.id
_entity.type
_entity.pdbx_description
1 polymer ?
#
loop_
_entity_poly.entity_id
_entity_poly.type
_entity_poly.pdbx_seq_one_letter_code
_entity_poly.pdbx_strand_id
1 'polypeptide(L)'
;LGKKGLTPSQIGVMLRDSHGVAQVRFVTGKKILRIMKAMGLAPDLPEDLYYLIKKAVAMRKHLERNRKDKDSKFRLILVESRIHRLARYYKTKSVLPPNWKYES
;
A
#
# COMPACT_ATOMS: atom_id res chain seq x y z
N LEU A 1 11.21 12.99 6.68
CA LEU A 1 9.90 12.68 6.04
C LEU A 1 9.38 11.30 6.44
N GLY A 2 10.17 10.22 6.35
CA GLY A 2 9.74 8.89 6.82
C GLY A 2 9.34 8.83 8.31
N LYS A 3 10.11 9.46 9.21
CA LYS A 3 9.75 9.59 10.64
C LYS A 3 8.46 10.40 10.90
N LYS A 4 8.00 11.19 9.93
CA LYS A 4 6.74 11.95 10.01
C LYS A 4 5.52 11.10 9.61
N GLY A 5 5.71 9.80 9.31
CA GLY A 5 4.65 8.89 8.91
C GLY A 5 4.22 8.99 7.44
N LEU A 6 4.97 9.72 6.61
CA LEU A 6 4.68 9.83 5.18
C LEU A 6 5.04 8.54 4.45
N THR A 7 4.21 8.17 3.48
CA THR A 7 4.45 6.96 2.69
C THR A 7 5.55 7.18 1.65
N PRO A 8 6.25 6.12 1.19
CA PRO A 8 7.26 6.23 0.14
C PRO A 8 6.80 7.03 -1.08
N SER A 9 5.53 6.84 -1.50
CA SER A 9 4.93 7.56 -2.63
C SER A 9 4.78 9.06 -2.35
N GLN A 10 4.26 9.43 -1.16
CA GLN A 10 4.14 10.83 -0.74
C GLN A 10 5.50 11.51 -0.59
N ILE A 11 6.51 10.80 -0.08
CA ILE A 11 7.88 11.30 0.02
C ILE A 11 8.43 11.62 -1.36
N GLY A 12 8.21 10.75 -2.36
CA GLY A 12 8.64 11.00 -3.73
C GLY A 12 8.01 12.26 -4.33
N VAL A 13 6.70 12.44 -4.12
CA VAL A 13 5.96 13.63 -4.58
C VAL A 13 6.49 14.90 -3.92
N MET A 14 6.69 14.91 -2.60
CA MET A 14 7.20 16.08 -1.88
C MET A 14 8.65 16.43 -2.25
N LEU A 15 9.49 15.43 -2.52
CA LEU A 15 10.85 15.65 -2.99
C LEU A 15 10.86 16.27 -4.39
N ARG A 16 9.96 15.84 -5.27
CA ARG A 16 9.81 16.42 -6.61
C ARG A 16 9.29 17.85 -6.56
N ASP A 17 8.18 18.07 -5.84
CA ASP A 17 7.41 19.32 -5.94
C ASP A 17 7.97 20.42 -5.03
N SER A 18 8.46 20.10 -3.84
CA SER A 18 8.97 21.10 -2.89
C SER A 18 10.50 21.24 -2.91
N HIS A 19 11.23 20.21 -3.35
CA HIS A 19 12.70 20.19 -3.32
C HIS A 19 13.34 20.06 -4.71
N GLY A 20 12.56 20.02 -5.79
CA GLY A 20 13.06 19.93 -7.17
C GLY A 20 13.75 18.61 -7.54
N VAL A 21 13.65 17.57 -6.70
CA VAL A 21 14.30 16.28 -6.93
C VAL A 21 13.38 15.38 -7.78
N ALA A 22 13.55 15.43 -9.10
CA ALA A 22 12.73 14.66 -10.03
C ALA A 22 12.81 13.13 -9.83
N GLN A 23 14.01 12.60 -9.57
CA GLN A 23 14.25 11.16 -9.36
C GLN A 23 15.29 10.93 -8.26
N VAL A 24 14.82 10.44 -7.11
CA VAL A 24 15.68 10.14 -5.93
C VAL A 24 16.79 9.14 -6.26
N ARG A 25 16.53 8.21 -7.19
CA ARG A 25 17.51 7.19 -7.61
C ARG A 25 18.76 7.80 -8.24
N PHE A 26 18.64 8.88 -9.00
CA PHE A 26 19.79 9.49 -9.68
C PHE A 26 20.68 10.25 -8.71
N VAL A 27 20.09 10.85 -7.68
CA VAL A 27 20.84 11.59 -6.65
C VAL A 27 21.50 10.65 -5.65
N THR A 28 20.80 9.60 -5.21
CA THR A 28 21.23 8.77 -4.08
C THR A 28 21.70 7.36 -4.47
N GLY A 29 21.56 6.97 -5.74
CA GLY A 29 21.85 5.62 -6.24
C GLY A 29 20.85 4.54 -5.81
N LYS A 30 19.93 4.82 -4.87
CA LYS A 30 18.96 3.85 -4.32
C LYS A 30 17.52 4.35 -4.47
N LYS A 31 16.56 3.42 -4.50
CA LYS A 31 15.12 3.75 -4.47
C LYS A 31 14.67 4.09 -3.05
N ILE A 32 13.65 4.94 -2.90
CA ILE A 32 13.09 5.40 -1.62
C ILE A 32 12.82 4.23 -0.66
N LEU A 33 12.12 3.18 -1.13
CA LEU A 33 11.82 2.00 -0.30
C LEU A 33 13.09 1.31 0.25
N ARG A 34 14.17 1.24 -0.55
CA ARG A 34 15.44 0.65 -0.10
C ARG A 34 16.12 1.51 0.97
N ILE A 35 16.05 2.82 0.82
CA ILE A 35 16.59 3.77 1.81
C ILE A 35 15.81 3.64 3.13
N MET A 36 14.47 3.57 3.07
CA MET A 36 13.64 3.37 4.26
C MET A 36 13.90 2.04 4.95
N LYS A 37 14.08 0.94 4.20
CA LYS A 37 14.48 -0.36 4.76
C LYS A 37 15.84 -0.31 5.46
N ALA A 38 16.83 0.31 4.84
CA ALA A 38 18.16 0.46 5.42
C ALA A 38 18.15 1.28 6.73
N MET A 39 17.21 2.21 6.86
CA MET A 39 17.03 3.02 8.07
C MET A 39 16.11 2.38 9.12
N GLY A 40 15.58 1.17 8.90
CA GLY A 40 14.62 0.54 9.80
C GLY A 40 13.26 1.24 9.88
N LEU A 41 12.92 2.08 8.89
CA LEU A 41 11.68 2.87 8.82
C LEU A 41 10.69 2.31 7.79
N ALA A 42 10.90 1.08 7.31
CA ALA A 42 10.01 0.47 6.34
C ALA A 42 8.74 -0.02 7.04
N PRO A 43 7.55 0.18 6.44
CA PRO A 43 6.32 -0.35 6.97
C PRO A 43 6.30 -1.89 6.89
N ASP A 44 5.66 -2.54 7.86
CA ASP A 44 5.53 -4.00 7.93
C ASP A 44 4.71 -4.55 6.76
N LEU A 45 3.66 -3.82 6.37
CA LEU A 45 2.88 -4.10 5.17
C LEU A 45 3.35 -3.21 4.01
N PRO A 46 3.48 -3.78 2.79
CA PRO A 46 3.65 -3.00 1.58
C PRO A 46 2.55 -1.92 1.43
N GLU A 47 2.96 -0.72 1.02
CA GLU A 47 2.07 0.46 0.91
C GLU A 47 0.83 0.18 0.04
N ASP A 48 1.05 -0.43 -1.12
CA ASP A 48 0.01 -0.80 -2.07
C ASP A 48 -1.02 -1.79 -1.49
N LEU A 49 -0.55 -2.82 -0.77
CA LEU A 49 -1.42 -3.77 -0.10
C LEU A 49 -2.21 -3.11 1.03
N TYR A 50 -1.55 -2.27 1.83
CA TYR A 50 -2.20 -1.53 2.92
C TYR A 50 -3.33 -0.65 2.41
N TYR A 51 -3.12 0.13 1.33
CA TYR A 51 -4.16 1.00 0.80
C TYR A 51 -5.31 0.25 0.12
N LEU A 52 -5.06 -0.92 -0.47
CA LEU A 52 -6.13 -1.78 -0.98
C LEU A 52 -7.01 -2.31 0.17
N ILE A 53 -6.39 -2.77 1.27
CA ILE A 53 -7.10 -3.21 2.47
C ILE A 53 -7.91 -2.06 3.07
N LYS A 54 -7.30 -0.87 3.23
CA LYS A 54 -7.98 0.33 3.72
C LYS A 54 -9.20 0.69 2.87
N LYS A 55 -9.09 0.56 1.54
CA LYS A 55 -10.22 0.76 0.62
C LYS A 55 -11.32 -0.28 0.82
N ALA A 56 -10.97 -1.56 0.96
CA ALA A 56 -11.93 -2.63 1.20
C ALA A 56 -12.71 -2.43 2.51
N VAL A 57 -12.03 -2.05 3.59
CA VAL A 57 -12.66 -1.74 4.90
C VAL A 57 -13.66 -0.60 4.77
N ALA A 58 -13.31 0.49 4.07
CA ALA A 58 -14.22 1.60 3.85
C ALA A 58 -15.47 1.19 3.04
N MET A 59 -15.29 0.36 2.01
CA MET A 59 -16.39 -0.15 1.20
C MET A 59 -17.29 -1.10 1.97
N ARG A 60 -16.74 -1.95 2.85
CA ARG A 60 -17.52 -2.84 3.72
C ARG A 60 -18.40 -2.03 4.68
N LYS A 61 -17.84 -1.02 5.34
CA LYS A 61 -18.57 -0.11 6.22
C LYS A 61 -19.72 0.64 5.49
N HIS A 62 -19.51 1.01 4.23
CA HIS A 62 -20.57 1.60 3.40
C HIS A 62 -21.70 0.60 3.12
N LEU A 63 -21.35 -0.63 2.74
CA LEU A 63 -22.31 -1.69 2.41
C LEU A 63 -23.11 -2.20 3.62
N GLU A 64 -22.54 -2.14 4.83
CA GLU A 64 -23.25 -2.47 6.07
C GLU A 64 -24.54 -1.63 6.24
N ARG A 65 -24.45 -0.34 5.88
CA ARG A 65 -25.57 0.61 5.90
C ARG A 65 -26.41 0.54 4.62
N ASN A 66 -25.76 0.33 3.48
CA ASN A 66 -26.37 0.38 2.14
C ASN A 66 -26.43 -1.01 1.49
N ARG A 67 -27.13 -1.96 2.11
CA ARG A 67 -27.13 -3.38 1.69
C ARG A 67 -27.67 -3.63 0.27
N LYS A 68 -28.44 -2.69 -0.29
CA LYS A 68 -29.01 -2.78 -1.65
C LYS A 68 -28.07 -2.30 -2.74
N ASP A 69 -26.92 -1.71 -2.39
CA ASP A 69 -25.94 -1.21 -3.34
C ASP A 69 -25.15 -2.37 -3.98
N LYS A 70 -25.70 -2.88 -5.08
CA LYS A 70 -25.12 -4.01 -5.84
C LYS A 70 -23.81 -3.63 -6.53
N ASP A 71 -23.65 -2.37 -6.97
CA ASP A 71 -22.43 -1.90 -7.63
C ASP A 71 -21.27 -1.86 -6.63
N SER A 72 -21.48 -1.27 -5.46
CA SER A 72 -20.45 -1.28 -4.40
C SER A 72 -20.09 -2.70 -3.97
N LYS A 73 -21.06 -3.63 -3.91
CA LYS A 73 -20.79 -5.04 -3.62
C LYS A 73 -19.92 -5.69 -4.70
N PHE A 74 -20.23 -5.46 -5.97
CA PHE A 74 -19.40 -5.94 -7.08
C PHE A 74 -17.98 -5.36 -7.03
N ARG A 75 -17.85 -4.06 -6.80
CA ARG A 75 -16.54 -3.40 -6.67
C ARG A 75 -15.74 -3.91 -5.46
N LEU A 76 -16.40 -4.26 -4.35
CA LEU A 76 -15.73 -4.84 -3.19
C LEU A 76 -15.06 -6.17 -3.56
N ILE A 77 -15.78 -7.06 -4.26
CA ILE A 77 -15.24 -8.34 -4.76
C ILE A 77 -14.00 -8.13 -5.63
N LEU A 78 -14.00 -7.10 -6.48
CA LEU A 78 -12.85 -6.76 -7.32
C LEU A 78 -11.65 -6.23 -6.51
N VAL A 79 -11.90 -5.46 -5.44
CA VAL A 79 -10.85 -4.99 -4.53
C VAL A 79 -10.26 -6.16 -3.75
N GLU A 80 -11.09 -7.02 -3.16
CA GLU A 80 -10.64 -8.21 -2.42
C GLU A 80 -9.85 -9.17 -3.32
N SER A 81 -10.32 -9.37 -4.56
CA SER A 81 -9.58 -10.16 -5.56
C SER A 81 -8.19 -9.60 -5.85
N ARG A 82 -8.03 -8.27 -5.89
CA ARG A 82 -6.71 -7.62 -6.04
C ARG A 82 -5.84 -7.80 -4.78
N ILE A 83 -6.42 -7.70 -3.59
CA ILE A 83 -5.71 -7.95 -2.32
C ILE A 83 -5.16 -9.37 -2.31
N HIS A 84 -5.96 -10.39 -2.66
CA HIS A 84 -5.50 -11.78 -2.68
C HIS A 84 -4.38 -12.02 -3.70
N ARG A 85 -4.48 -11.44 -4.90
CA ARG A 85 -3.43 -11.53 -5.93
C ARG A 85 -2.12 -10.89 -5.44
N LEU A 86 -2.20 -9.71 -4.83
CA LEU A 86 -1.05 -8.97 -4.37
C LEU A 86 -0.40 -9.63 -3.14
N ALA A 87 -1.21 -10.14 -2.21
CA ALA A 87 -0.74 -10.93 -1.09
C ALA A 87 0.00 -12.19 -1.56
N ARG A 88 -0.53 -12.90 -2.57
CA ARG A 88 0.16 -14.06 -3.16
C ARG A 88 1.54 -13.68 -3.70
N TYR A 89 1.63 -12.59 -4.46
CA TYR A 89 2.90 -12.08 -4.98
C TYR A 89 3.91 -11.79 -3.86
N TYR A 90 3.48 -11.09 -2.81
CA TYR A 90 4.35 -10.73 -1.70
C TYR A 90 4.77 -11.91 -0.82
N LYS A 91 3.94 -12.96 -0.72
CA LYS A 91 4.34 -14.24 -0.11
C LYS A 91 5.45 -14.92 -0.92
N THR A 92 5.31 -15.00 -2.25
CA THR A 92 6.35 -15.59 -3.12
C THR A 92 7.67 -14.83 -3.07
N LYS A 93 7.63 -13.51 -2.79
CA LYS A 93 8.82 -12.66 -2.65
C LYS A 93 9.35 -12.57 -1.21
N SER A 94 8.81 -13.36 -0.27
CA SER A 94 9.17 -13.35 1.15
C SER A 94 9.09 -11.96 1.78
N VAL A 95 8.23 -11.09 1.26
CA VAL A 95 7.95 -9.77 1.84
C VAL A 95 6.88 -9.90 2.92
N LEU A 96 5.95 -10.84 2.75
CA LEU A 96 4.95 -11.20 3.77
C LEU A 96 5.23 -12.59 4.32
N PRO A 97 4.86 -12.85 5.60
CA PRO A 97 4.87 -14.19 6.16
C PRO A 97 4.04 -15.19 5.32
N PRO A 98 4.47 -16.45 5.18
CA PRO A 98 3.71 -17.47 4.43
C PRO A 98 2.29 -17.68 4.98
N ASN A 99 2.15 -17.61 6.30
CA ASN A 99 0.89 -17.73 7.04
C ASN A 99 0.05 -16.44 7.03
N TRP A 100 0.52 -15.34 6.42
CA TRP A 100 -0.26 -14.10 6.37
C TRP A 100 -1.60 -14.33 5.67
N LYS A 101 -2.70 -13.90 6.28
CA LYS A 101 -4.04 -14.06 5.72
C LYS A 101 -4.79 -12.73 5.78
N TYR A 102 -5.44 -12.39 4.68
CA TYR A 102 -6.42 -11.31 4.68
C TYR A 102 -7.74 -11.87 5.18
N GLU A 103 -8.24 -11.32 6.27
CA GLU A 103 -9.55 -11.65 6.82
C GLU A 103 -10.53 -10.52 6.49
N SER A 104 -11.66 -10.93 5.91
CA SER A 104 -12.78 -10.06 5.59
C SER A 104 -13.74 -10.00 6.78
#